data_AF-U9SR30-F1
#
_entry.id   AF-U9SR30-F1
#
_cell.length_a   1.000
_cell.length_b   1.000
_cell.length_c   1.000
_cell.angle_alpha   90.00
_cell.angle_beta   90.00
_cell.angle_gamma   90.00
#
_symmetry.space_group_name_H-M   'P 1'
#
loop_
_entity.id
_entity.type
_entity.pdbx_description
1 polymer ?
#
loop_
_entity_poly.entity_id
_entity_poly.type
_entity_poly.pdbx_seq_one_letter_code
_entity_poly.pdbx_strand_id
1 'polypeptide(L)'
;MLHSKIPLCYFLYSLLEEYSCENLFFFLEVEQYESFVFVNSTQQYTTAQHIFDTYLTHNSQFEVNVDDKVRKSVISSIKSQRDPKHCFDEAKRAIFVLLEVSFARFIRSPMADLMKQEIGMLLFLLKKVFFFFLIMIIT
;
A
#
# COMPACT_ATOMS: atom_id res chain seq x y z
N MET A 1 -6.75 2.69 -7.68
CA MET A 1 -6.48 1.23 -7.75
C MET A 1 -6.35 0.59 -6.38
N LEU A 2 -5.61 1.19 -5.45
CA LEU A 2 -5.34 0.64 -4.11
C LEU A 2 -6.59 0.47 -3.21
N HIS A 3 -7.70 1.17 -3.49
CA HIS A 3 -8.96 1.01 -2.74
C HIS A 3 -9.86 -0.14 -3.25
N SER A 4 -9.56 -0.73 -4.41
CA SER A 4 -10.33 -1.85 -4.96
C SER A 4 -9.55 -3.15 -4.77
N LYS A 5 -10.16 -4.12 -4.08
CA LYS A 5 -9.50 -5.37 -3.67
C LYS A 5 -8.98 -6.19 -4.85
N ILE A 6 -9.71 -6.23 -5.96
CA ILE A 6 -9.34 -7.08 -7.11
C ILE A 6 -8.12 -6.51 -7.87
N PRO A 7 -8.12 -5.26 -8.36
CA PRO A 7 -6.93 -4.67 -8.99
C PRO A 7 -5.69 -4.66 -8.09
N LEU A 8 -5.88 -4.50 -6.77
CA LEU A 8 -4.79 -4.56 -5.80
C LEU A 8 -4.13 -5.94 -5.79
N CYS A 9 -4.88 -7.04 -5.87
CA CYS A 9 -4.32 -8.39 -5.94
C CYS A 9 -3.46 -8.60 -7.20
N TYR A 10 -3.94 -8.14 -8.36
CA TYR A 10 -3.18 -8.24 -9.61
C TYR A 10 -1.89 -7.40 -9.56
N PHE A 11 -1.97 -6.20 -9.00
CA PHE A 11 -0.79 -5.36 -8.81
C PHE A 11 0.20 -5.97 -7.81
N LEU A 12 -0.27 -6.48 -6.67
CA LEU A 12 0.56 -7.19 -5.70
C LEU A 12 1.26 -8.40 -6.33
N TYR A 13 0.54 -9.17 -7.15
CA TYR A 13 1.13 -10.29 -7.89
C TYR A 13 2.30 -9.83 -8.77
N SER A 14 2.12 -8.76 -9.56
CA SER A 14 3.21 -8.22 -10.38
C SER A 14 4.38 -7.68 -9.54
N LEU A 15 4.13 -7.09 -8.38
CA LEU A 15 5.20 -6.65 -7.47
C LEU A 15 5.97 -7.84 -6.88
N LEU A 16 5.30 -8.96 -6.61
CA LEU A 16 5.96 -10.20 -6.16
C LEU A 16 6.86 -10.79 -7.25
N GLU A 17 6.43 -10.77 -8.51
CA GLU A 17 7.27 -11.18 -9.65
C GLU A 17 8.49 -10.26 -9.84
N GLU A 18 8.34 -8.97 -9.55
CA GLU A 18 9.42 -7.98 -9.62
C GLU A 18 10.25 -7.88 -8.33
N TYR A 19 9.98 -8.70 -7.30
CA TYR A 19 10.64 -8.63 -5.99
C TYR A 19 10.63 -7.22 -5.38
N SER A 20 9.49 -6.53 -5.48
CA SER A 20 9.32 -5.14 -5.02
C SER A 20 8.05 -4.93 -4.18
N CYS A 21 7.52 -6.02 -3.60
CA CYS A 21 6.27 -6.02 -2.84
C CYS A 21 6.39 -5.28 -1.49
N GLU A 22 7.59 -5.17 -0.93
CA GLU A 22 7.88 -4.42 0.30
C GLU A 22 7.46 -2.96 0.21
N ASN A 23 7.56 -2.35 -0.98
CA ASN A 23 7.12 -0.98 -1.22
C ASN A 23 5.61 -0.81 -0.99
N LEU A 24 4.81 -1.78 -1.44
CA LEU A 24 3.36 -1.76 -1.27
C LEU A 24 2.98 -2.04 0.19
N PHE A 25 3.63 -3.00 0.83
CA PHE A 25 3.37 -3.33 2.23
C PHE A 25 3.68 -2.16 3.17
N PHE A 26 4.85 -1.53 3.00
CA PHE A 26 5.21 -0.32 3.74
C PHE A 26 4.18 0.80 3.54
N PHE A 27 3.81 1.09 2.28
CA PHE A 27 2.85 2.15 1.99
C PHE A 27 1.49 1.91 2.68
N LEU A 28 0.97 0.68 2.61
CA LEU A 28 -0.30 0.32 3.23
C LEU A 28 -0.24 0.34 4.76
N GLU A 29 0.86 -0.13 5.35
CA GLU A 29 1.03 -0.15 6.81
C GLU A 29 1.17 1.27 7.37
N VAL A 30 1.84 2.18 6.65
CA VAL A 30 1.90 3.60 7.01
C VAL A 30 0.55 4.30 6.86
N GLU A 31 -0.21 4.04 5.78
CA GLU A 31 -1.60 4.55 5.65
C GLU A 31 -2.48 4.07 6.83
N GLN A 32 -2.37 2.80 7.20
CA GLN A 32 -3.09 2.25 8.34
C GLN A 32 -2.66 2.94 9.64
N TYR A 33 -1.36 3.09 9.86
CA TYR A 33 -0.80 3.77 11.03
C TYR A 33 -1.31 5.21 11.18
N GLU A 34 -1.31 5.99 10.10
CA GLU A 34 -1.76 7.39 10.09
C GLU A 34 -3.27 7.52 10.28
N SER A 35 -4.04 6.55 9.79
CA SER A 35 -5.51 6.53 9.96
C SER A 35 -5.95 6.02 11.33
N PHE A 36 -5.10 5.27 12.04
CA PHE A 36 -5.46 4.63 13.30
C PHE A 36 -5.55 5.62 14.46
N VAL A 37 -6.58 5.45 15.29
CA VAL A 37 -6.74 6.21 16.55
C VAL A 37 -6.15 5.37 17.69
N PHE A 38 -4.96 5.73 18.14
CA PHE A 38 -4.28 5.03 19.23
C PHE A 38 -4.89 5.35 20.59
N VAL A 39 -4.93 4.34 21.47
CA VAL A 39 -5.46 4.48 22.83
C VAL A 39 -4.51 5.32 23.71
N ASN A 40 -3.20 5.22 23.47
CA ASN A 40 -2.17 5.99 24.16
C ASN A 40 -0.92 6.16 23.29
N SER A 41 -0.06 7.11 23.68
CA SER A 41 1.19 7.43 22.98
C SER A 41 2.20 6.28 22.97
N THR A 42 2.23 5.45 24.03
CA THR A 42 3.10 4.28 24.09
C THR A 42 2.76 3.28 22.99
N GLN A 43 1.48 2.98 22.78
CA GLN A 43 1.02 2.09 21.71
C GLN A 43 1.41 2.65 20.34
N GLN A 44 1.19 3.95 20.13
CA GLN A 44 1.56 4.62 18.88
C GLN A 44 3.07 4.56 18.62
N TYR A 45 3.89 4.76 19.65
CA TYR A 45 5.34 4.65 19.54
C TYR A 45 5.78 3.22 19.22
N THR A 46 5.24 2.22 19.92
CA THR A 46 5.55 0.81 19.66
C THR A 46 5.19 0.41 18.23
N THR A 47 4.04 0.85 17.71
CA THR A 47 3.66 0.60 16.30
C THR A 47 4.59 1.32 15.33
N ALA A 48 4.97 2.58 15.58
CA ALA A 48 5.93 3.29 14.75
C ALA A 48 7.31 2.60 14.75
N GLN A 49 7.77 2.15 15.91
CA GLN A 49 9.03 1.40 16.03
C GLN A 49 8.97 0.08 15.25
N HIS A 50 7.85 -0.65 15.32
CA HIS A 50 7.65 -1.87 14.53
C HIS A 50 7.75 -1.62 13.01
N ILE A 51 7.10 -0.57 12.50
CA ILE A 51 7.17 -0.19 11.08
C ILE A 51 8.61 0.16 10.71
N PHE A 52 9.30 0.94 11.55
CA PHE A 52 10.70 1.30 11.34
C PHE A 52 11.59 0.04 11.27
N ASP A 53 11.46 -0.88 12.23
CA ASP A 53 12.28 -2.09 12.30
C ASP A 53 12.02 -3.05 11.13
N THR A 54 10.79 -3.08 10.62
CA THR A 54 10.39 -3.96 9.51
C THR A 54 10.89 -3.45 8.17
N TYR A 55 10.77 -2.14 7.91
CA TYR A 55 10.96 -1.58 6.55
C TYR A 55 12.16 -0.66 6.41
N LEU A 56 12.64 -0.05 7.49
CA LEU A 56 13.68 1.00 7.43
C LEU A 56 14.99 0.61 8.12
N THR A 57 15.02 -0.50 8.87
CA THR A 57 16.26 -1.05 9.41
C THR A 57 17.07 -1.75 8.33
N HIS A 58 18.37 -1.46 8.29
CA HIS A 58 19.29 -2.09 7.35
C HIS A 58 19.29 -3.61 7.49
N ASN A 59 19.24 -4.30 6.36
CA ASN A 59 19.17 -5.77 6.25
C ASN A 59 17.90 -6.39 6.83
N SER A 60 16.83 -5.60 7.03
CA SER A 60 15.53 -6.20 7.32
C SER A 60 15.01 -6.94 6.08
N GLN A 61 14.20 -7.99 6.28
CA GLN A 61 13.68 -8.80 5.17
C GLN A 61 12.78 -8.00 4.20
N PHE A 62 12.20 -6.90 4.69
CA PHE A 62 11.33 -6.02 3.93
C PHE A 62 11.92 -4.60 3.84
N GLU A 63 13.25 -4.47 3.85
CA GLU A 63 13.90 -3.16 3.75
C GLU A 63 13.48 -2.46 2.45
N VAL A 64 12.88 -1.28 2.56
CA VAL A 64 12.47 -0.49 1.41
C VAL A 64 13.61 0.41 0.93
N ASN A 65 13.65 0.66 -0.38
CA ASN A 65 14.70 1.47 -0.98
C ASN A 65 14.45 2.98 -0.75
N VAL A 66 15.06 3.54 0.30
CA VAL A 66 15.04 4.98 0.60
C VAL A 66 16.42 5.51 0.93
N ASP A 67 16.64 6.80 0.67
CA ASP A 67 17.89 7.48 1.01
C ASP A 67 18.16 7.46 2.53
N ASP A 68 19.43 7.32 2.91
CA ASP A 68 19.88 7.39 4.30
C ASP A 68 19.39 8.63 5.06
N LYS A 69 19.25 9.75 4.34
CA LYS A 69 18.74 11.01 4.89
C LYS A 69 17.29 10.85 5.36
N VAL A 70 16.45 10.21 4.55
CA VAL A 70 15.04 9.96 4.87
C VAL A 70 14.96 9.00 6.06
N ARG A 71 15.76 7.93 6.08
CA ARG A 71 15.82 7.01 7.21
C ARG A 71 16.17 7.73 8.52
N LYS A 72 17.18 8.61 8.51
CA LYS A 72 17.57 9.42 9.69
C LYS A 72 16.49 10.40 10.12
N SER A 73 15.76 10.98 9.18
CA SER A 73 14.61 11.86 9.42
C SER A 73 13.53 11.13 10.24
N VAL A 74 13.15 9.91 9.81
CA VAL A 74 12.18 9.06 10.51
C VAL A 74 12.65 8.73 11.94
N ILE A 75 13.92 8.31 12.12
CA ILE A 75 14.49 8.00 13.44
C ILE A 75 14.41 9.22 14.36
N SER A 76 14.74 10.40 13.86
CA SER A 76 14.69 11.64 14.63
C SER A 76 13.26 11.97 15.06
N SER A 77 12.30 11.83 14.14
CA SER A 77 10.88 12.07 14.40
C SER A 77 10.33 11.13 15.47
N ILE A 78 10.59 9.82 15.36
CA ILE A 78 10.19 8.81 16.36
C ILE A 78 10.81 9.13 17.73
N LYS A 79 12.12 9.41 17.80
CA LYS A 79 12.83 9.73 19.05
C LYS A 79 12.37 11.03 19.71
N SER A 80 11.96 12.02 18.92
CA SER A 80 11.55 13.32 19.44
C SER A 80 10.22 13.28 20.19
N GLN A 81 9.40 12.23 20.00
CA GLN A 81 8.06 12.03 20.58
C GLN A 81 7.07 13.19 20.37
N ARG A 82 7.40 14.16 19.50
CA ARG A 82 6.56 15.35 19.28
C ARG A 82 5.45 15.14 18.27
N ASP A 83 5.71 14.33 17.24
CA ASP A 83 4.72 13.99 16.23
C ASP A 83 5.04 12.61 15.60
N PRO A 84 4.74 11.51 16.32
CA PRO A 84 4.93 10.18 15.77
C PRO A 84 3.96 9.90 14.60
N LYS A 85 2.82 10.60 14.51
CA LYS A 85 1.80 10.33 13.50
C LYS A 85 2.31 10.56 12.07
N HIS A 86 3.07 11.63 11.87
CA HIS A 86 3.59 12.01 10.54
C HIS A 86 5.08 11.69 10.37
N CYS A 87 5.63 10.81 11.21
CA CYS A 87 7.06 10.51 11.18
C CYS A 87 7.53 9.82 9.89
N PHE A 88 6.61 9.22 9.11
CA PHE A 88 6.90 8.51 7.87
C PHE A 88 6.61 9.31 6.59
N ASP A 89 6.12 10.55 6.67
CA ASP A 89 5.69 11.34 5.50
C ASP A 89 6.72 11.38 4.36
N GLU A 90 8.00 11.60 4.70
CA GLU A 90 9.08 11.68 3.72
C GLU A 90 9.38 10.32 3.08
N ALA A 91 9.42 9.25 3.90
CA ALA A 91 9.62 7.88 3.44
C ALA A 91 8.45 7.40 2.57
N LYS A 92 7.22 7.68 3.00
CA LYS A 92 5.99 7.34 2.27
C LYS A 92 5.97 7.99 0.89
N ARG A 93 6.37 9.26 0.77
CA ARG A 93 6.50 9.94 -0.53
C ARG A 93 7.56 9.29 -1.43
N ALA A 94 8.72 8.96 -0.87
CA ALA A 94 9.78 8.29 -1.64
C ALA A 94 9.30 6.93 -2.19
N ILE A 95 8.65 6.13 -1.36
CA ILE A 95 8.09 4.83 -1.76
C ILE A 95 6.93 4.97 -2.73
N PHE A 96 6.10 6.00 -2.59
CA PHE A 96 5.02 6.28 -3.53
C PHE A 96 5.57 6.48 -4.96
N VAL A 97 6.67 7.21 -5.12
CA VAL A 97 7.33 7.40 -6.43
C VAL A 97 7.80 6.06 -7.00
N LEU A 98 8.36 5.16 -6.19
CA LEU A 98 8.74 3.81 -6.65
C LEU A 98 7.52 3.00 -7.08
N LEU A 99 6.42 3.08 -6.33
CA LEU A 99 5.16 2.42 -6.67
C LEU A 99 4.53 2.98 -7.94
N GLU A 100 4.63 4.29 -8.21
CA GLU A 100 4.16 4.88 -9.47
C GLU A 100 4.91 4.31 -10.67
N VAL A 101 6.22 4.12 -10.53
CA VAL A 101 7.06 3.51 -11.57
C VAL A 101 6.68 2.04 -11.78
N SER A 102 6.51 1.26 -10.72
CA SER A 102 6.05 -0.14 -10.82
C SER A 102 4.63 -0.22 -11.39
N PHE A 103 3.75 0.71 -11.04
CA PHE A 103 2.41 0.79 -11.58
C PHE A 103 2.38 1.10 -13.08
N ALA A 104 3.24 2.03 -13.54
CA ALA A 104 3.37 2.34 -14.95
C ALA A 104 3.83 1.13 -15.78
N ARG A 105 4.71 0.28 -15.21
CA ARG A 105 5.07 -1.02 -15.82
C ARG A 105 3.91 -1.99 -15.80
N PHE A 106 3.26 -2.15 -14.63
CA PHE A 106 2.11 -3.04 -14.46
C PHE A 106 1.02 -2.80 -15.51
N ILE A 107 0.59 -1.56 -15.73
CA ILE A 107 -0.48 -1.24 -16.69
C ILE A 107 -0.18 -1.65 -18.14
N ARG A 108 1.11 -1.76 -18.48
CA ARG A 108 1.62 -2.20 -19.79
C ARG A 108 1.94 -3.70 -19.84
N SER A 109 1.82 -4.40 -18.72
CA SER A 109 2.12 -5.82 -18.61
C SER A 109 0.94 -6.70 -19.07
N PRO A 110 1.20 -7.95 -19.50
CA PRO A 110 0.14 -8.92 -19.77
C PRO A 110 -0.78 -9.16 -18.58
N MET A 111 -0.27 -9.01 -17.36
CA MET A 111 -1.06 -9.17 -16.13
C MET A 111 -2.14 -8.10 -16.00
N ALA A 112 -1.87 -6.86 -16.40
CA ALA A 112 -2.90 -5.83 -16.42
C ALA A 112 -3.95 -6.07 -17.52
N ASP A 113 -3.57 -6.69 -18.64
CA ASP A 113 -4.53 -7.06 -19.68
C ASP A 113 -5.41 -8.22 -19.23
N LEU A 114 -4.85 -9.22 -18.55
CA LEU A 114 -5.62 -10.28 -17.89
C LEU A 114 -6.58 -9.67 -16.85
N MET A 115 -6.09 -8.76 -16.00
CA MET A 115 -6.93 -8.04 -15.04
C MET A 115 -8.10 -7.32 -15.75
N LYS A 116 -7.85 -6.59 -16.86
CA LYS A 116 -8.90 -5.90 -17.61
C LYS A 116 -9.90 -6.88 -18.24
N GLN A 117 -9.44 -8.02 -18.74
CA GLN A 117 -10.30 -9.07 -19.29
C GLN A 117 -11.15 -9.71 -18.21
N GLU A 118 -10.56 -10.08 -17.07
CA GLU A 118 -11.25 -10.71 -15.95
C GLU A 118 -12.22 -9.74 -15.26
N ILE A 119 -11.85 -8.48 -15.03
CA ILE A 119 -12.75 -7.45 -14.47
C ILE A 119 -13.82 -7.04 -15.50
N GLY A 120 -13.46 -6.97 -16.79
CA GLY A 120 -14.39 -6.72 -17.89
C GLY A 120 -15.40 -7.87 -18.07
N MET A 121 -14.95 -9.12 -17.91
CA MET A 121 -15.80 -10.31 -17.81
C MET A 121 -16.61 -10.31 -16.52
N LEU A 122 -16.06 -9.84 -15.39
CA LEU A 122 -16.78 -9.70 -14.13
C LEU A 122 -17.92 -8.69 -14.26
N LEU A 123 -17.71 -7.57 -14.95
CA LEU A 123 -18.78 -6.63 -15.31
C LEU A 123 -19.82 -7.26 -16.25
N PHE A 124 -19.40 -8.17 -17.14
CA PHE A 124 -20.30 -8.89 -18.07
C PHE A 124 -21.10 -10.02 -17.38
N LEU A 125 -20.48 -10.75 -16.46
CA LEU A 125 -21.07 -11.81 -15.64
C LEU A 125 -21.95 -11.22 -14.53
N LEU A 126 -21.50 -10.13 -13.90
CA LEU A 126 -22.33 -9.35 -12.98
C LEU A 126 -23.50 -8.74 -13.72
N LYS A 127 -23.42 -8.26 -14.96
CA LYS A 127 -24.62 -7.80 -15.70
C LYS A 127 -25.72 -8.86 -15.83
N LYS A 128 -25.41 -10.17 -15.84
CA LYS A 128 -26.43 -11.23 -15.80
C LYS A 128 -27.05 -11.45 -14.42
N VAL A 129 -26.32 -11.17 -13.34
CA VAL A 129 -26.82 -11.29 -11.96
C VAL A 129 -27.45 -9.99 -11.45
N PHE A 130 -26.94 -8.84 -11.91
CA PHE A 130 -27.35 -7.49 -11.51
C PHE A 130 -28.62 -7.02 -12.23
N PHE A 131 -28.93 -7.53 -13.42
CA PHE A 131 -30.20 -7.22 -14.09
C PHE A 131 -31.41 -7.75 -13.30
N PHE A 132 -31.22 -8.81 -12.50
CA PHE A 132 -32.25 -9.29 -11.58
C PHE A 132 -32.32 -8.49 -10.27
N PHE A 133 -31.20 -7.96 -9.79
CA PHE A 133 -31.15 -7.18 -8.54
C PHE A 133 -31.58 -5.72 -8.70
N LEU A 134 -31.46 -5.13 -9.90
CA LEU A 134 -31.86 -3.73 -10.12
C LEU A 134 -33.39 -3.56 -10.31
N ILE A 135 -34.11 -4.60 -10.76
CA ILE A 135 -35.58 -4.53 -10.95
C ILE A 135 -36.33 -4.69 -9.61
N MET A 136 -35.77 -5.41 -8.63
CA MET A 136 -36.42 -5.63 -7.34
C MET A 136 -36.23 -4.49 -6.32
N ILE A 137 -35.41 -3.48 -6.65
CA ILE A 137 -35.17 -2.30 -5.80
C ILE A 137 -35.97 -1.08 -6.32
N ILE A 138 -36.62 -1.18 -7.48
CA ILE A 138 -37.41 -0.10 -8.09
C ILE A 138 -38.93 -0.45 -8.16
N THR A 139 -39.38 -1.49 -7.46
CA THR A 139 -40.81 -1.75 -7.20
C THR A 139 -41.01 -2.08 -5.73
#